data_AF-A0A3D2P7E6-F1
#
_entry.id   AF-A0A3D2P7E6-F1
#
_cell.length_a   1.000
_cell.length_b   1.000
_cell.length_c   1.000
_cell.angle_alpha   90.00
_cell.angle_beta   90.00
_cell.angle_gamma   90.00
#
_symmetry.space_group_name_H-M   'P 1'
#
loop_
_entity.id
_entity.type
_entity.pdbx_description
1 polymer ?
#
loop_
_entity_poly.entity_id
_entity_poly.type
_entity_poly.pdbx_seq_one_letter_code
_entity_poly.pdbx_strand_id
1 'polypeptide(L)'
;MAIFDFLLKRTRSVRIKFIIPTVGMITLVAISFSVIAGYMFRRNMRENLIERGLALTRSLAYNSEYGISIGSEDMLQRVIKSVIQEKDLAYCLIQDLQGISLASTSTGLETKALSGEVNEQAIKTLETSVFRYEVKPGESVYDITVPVESVDPETQKRVKIGVVRVGMSLKNLEATIWQMSLVGSLLTFILILIGVLGVIYTVRVIVKPVGDLVWVSEAIGKGNLSVDVKVDTQDEIGELGHSFQEMLVNLRQVATQAKEIAKGDLSMFVDAKGDLADAFNTMIVSLSSLAKEIREAGMQIDTTAVEILTTARQQATSSTEQSASIAETSGTIEELSATAKQISESADFVAKLAEESLIHSQAGHSAVEDALHGMEAIKGSTETSAKEIVSLGEKSQAIGQIVNIISDIAEQTNLLALNAAIEAARAGEAG
;
A
#
# COMPACT_ATOMS: atom_id res chain seq x y z
N MET A 1 -37.30 17.07 -19.91
CA MET A 1 -36.36 16.06 -19.37
C MET A 1 -34.90 16.37 -19.68
N ALA A 2 -34.49 16.62 -20.94
CA ALA A 2 -33.08 16.81 -21.32
C ALA A 2 -32.33 17.98 -20.62
N ILE A 3 -33.01 19.11 -20.34
CA ILE A 3 -32.41 20.26 -19.64
C ILE A 3 -32.17 19.95 -18.15
N PHE A 4 -33.02 19.12 -17.56
CA PHE A 4 -32.96 18.73 -16.16
C PHE A 4 -31.78 17.77 -15.91
N ASP A 5 -31.57 16.85 -16.84
CA ASP A 5 -30.48 15.89 -16.83
C ASP A 5 -29.11 16.56 -17.05
N PHE A 6 -29.09 17.66 -17.82
CA PHE A 6 -27.89 18.47 -18.06
C PHE A 6 -27.42 19.25 -16.81
N LEU A 7 -28.35 19.75 -15.99
CA LEU A 7 -28.01 20.48 -14.76
C LEU A 7 -27.53 19.54 -13.64
N LEU A 8 -28.07 18.31 -13.55
CA LEU A 8 -27.71 17.33 -12.52
C LEU A 8 -26.30 16.72 -12.70
N LYS A 9 -25.79 16.64 -13.94
CA LYS A 9 -24.47 16.05 -14.23
C LYS A 9 -23.29 16.94 -13.84
N ARG A 10 -23.47 18.27 -13.73
CA ARG A 10 -22.37 19.21 -13.45
C ARG A 10 -22.17 19.52 -11.96
N THR A 11 -23.15 19.21 -11.12
CA THR A 11 -23.08 19.49 -9.67
C THR A 11 -22.92 18.19 -8.89
N ARG A 12 -21.72 17.93 -8.35
CA ARG A 12 -21.43 16.76 -7.49
C ARG A 12 -22.12 16.79 -6.12
N SER A 13 -22.75 17.90 -5.76
CA SER A 13 -23.42 18.02 -4.45
C SER A 13 -24.72 17.21 -4.41
N VAL A 14 -24.80 16.26 -3.48
CA VAL A 14 -26.02 15.49 -3.16
C VAL A 14 -27.20 16.42 -2.90
N ARG A 15 -26.95 17.61 -2.33
CA ARG A 15 -27.98 18.64 -2.09
C ARG A 15 -28.70 19.02 -3.37
N ILE A 16 -27.96 19.31 -4.44
CA ILE A 16 -28.53 19.78 -5.71
C ILE A 16 -29.30 18.65 -6.40
N LYS A 17 -28.82 17.41 -6.25
CA LYS A 17 -29.49 16.22 -6.80
C LYS A 17 -30.83 15.90 -6.15
N PHE A 18 -31.01 16.24 -4.87
CA PHE A 18 -32.31 16.05 -4.21
C PHE A 18 -33.23 17.28 -4.37
N ILE A 19 -32.71 18.49 -4.21
CA ILE A 19 -33.51 19.73 -4.21
C ILE A 19 -34.19 19.97 -5.56
N ILE A 20 -33.42 19.92 -6.65
CA ILE A 20 -33.92 20.30 -7.97
C ILE A 20 -35.09 19.41 -8.43
N PRO A 21 -34.99 18.06 -8.46
CA PRO A 21 -36.09 17.21 -8.90
C PRO A 21 -37.30 17.24 -7.99
N THR A 22 -37.12 17.29 -6.66
CA THR A 22 -38.26 17.28 -5.72
C THR A 22 -39.06 18.57 -5.80
N VAL A 23 -38.39 19.74 -5.76
CA VAL A 23 -39.07 21.03 -5.92
C VAL A 23 -39.68 21.14 -7.31
N GLY A 24 -38.96 20.71 -8.36
CA GLY A 24 -39.48 20.70 -9.74
C GLY A 24 -40.73 19.82 -9.90
N MET A 25 -40.77 18.65 -9.27
CA MET A 25 -41.92 17.75 -9.32
C MET A 25 -43.12 18.31 -8.53
N ILE A 26 -42.91 18.80 -7.30
CA ILE A 26 -43.97 19.37 -6.46
C ILE A 26 -44.59 20.60 -7.15
N THR A 27 -43.75 21.49 -7.68
CA THR A 27 -44.22 22.69 -8.38
C THR A 27 -45.00 22.33 -9.65
N LEU A 28 -44.51 21.38 -10.45
CA LEU A 28 -45.18 20.94 -11.67
C LEU A 28 -46.53 20.26 -11.38
N VAL A 29 -46.60 19.39 -10.37
CA VAL A 29 -47.85 18.73 -9.96
C VAL A 29 -48.85 19.74 -9.40
N ALA A 30 -48.41 20.66 -8.54
CA ALA A 30 -49.28 21.67 -7.93
C ALA A 30 -49.86 22.63 -8.99
N ILE A 31 -49.04 23.08 -9.94
CA ILE A 31 -49.49 23.93 -11.05
C ILE A 31 -50.45 23.17 -11.96
N SER A 32 -50.10 21.93 -12.37
CA SER A 32 -50.96 21.13 -13.25
C SER A 32 -52.32 20.86 -12.63
N PHE A 33 -52.35 20.50 -11.34
CA PHE A 33 -53.60 20.30 -10.60
C PHE A 33 -54.44 21.59 -10.52
N SER A 34 -53.81 22.72 -10.22
CA SER A 34 -54.48 24.03 -10.15
C SER A 34 -55.11 24.42 -11.50
N VAL A 35 -54.39 24.21 -12.60
CA VAL A 35 -54.89 24.45 -13.97
C VAL A 35 -56.08 23.54 -14.30
N ILE A 36 -55.97 22.24 -14.01
CA ILE A 36 -57.03 21.25 -14.29
C ILE A 36 -58.27 21.54 -13.44
N ALA A 37 -58.11 21.79 -12.13
CA ALA A 37 -59.20 22.11 -11.23
C ALA A 37 -59.90 23.42 -11.63
N GLY A 38 -59.15 24.46 -11.97
CA GLY A 38 -59.69 25.72 -12.46
C GLY A 38 -60.48 25.55 -13.76
N TYR A 39 -59.99 24.72 -14.69
CA TYR A 39 -60.70 24.39 -15.93
C TYR A 39 -62.01 23.64 -15.66
N MET A 40 -61.97 22.57 -14.85
CA MET A 40 -63.17 21.79 -14.51
C MET A 40 -64.22 22.64 -13.79
N PHE A 41 -63.80 23.48 -12.84
CA PHE A 41 -64.71 24.35 -12.11
C PHE A 41 -65.41 25.37 -13.01
N ARG A 42 -64.66 26.04 -13.91
CA ARG A 42 -65.24 26.97 -14.89
C ARG A 42 -66.24 26.27 -15.80
N ARG A 43 -65.92 25.06 -16.26
CA ARG A 43 -66.80 24.24 -17.10
C ARG A 43 -68.10 23.91 -16.37
N ASN A 44 -68.01 23.34 -15.17
CA ASN A 44 -69.17 22.94 -14.38
C ASN A 44 -70.07 24.13 -14.03
N MET A 45 -69.49 25.27 -13.64
CA MET A 45 -70.27 26.47 -13.32
C MET A 45 -71.00 27.04 -14.54
N ARG A 46 -70.37 26.99 -15.73
CA ARG A 46 -71.02 27.37 -16.98
C ARG A 46 -72.17 26.43 -17.34
N GLU A 47 -71.95 25.12 -17.28
CA GLU A 47 -72.97 24.10 -17.57
C GLU A 47 -74.16 24.25 -16.62
N ASN A 48 -73.92 24.40 -15.31
CA ASN A 48 -74.97 24.64 -14.32
C ASN A 48 -75.78 25.92 -14.58
N LEU A 49 -75.14 27.01 -15.01
CA LEU A 49 -75.85 28.26 -15.33
C LEU A 49 -76.78 28.08 -16.55
N ILE A 50 -76.30 27.39 -17.57
CA ILE A 50 -77.09 27.07 -18.78
C ILE A 50 -78.24 26.13 -18.44
N GLU A 51 -78.02 25.07 -17.67
CA GLU A 51 -79.08 24.12 -17.28
C GLU A 51 -80.17 24.79 -16.44
N ARG A 52 -79.79 25.66 -15.49
CA ARG A 52 -80.76 26.45 -14.70
C ARG A 52 -81.57 27.38 -15.59
N GLY A 53 -80.90 28.13 -16.47
CA GLY A 53 -81.57 29.01 -17.41
C GLY A 53 -82.49 28.25 -18.37
N LEU A 54 -82.09 27.07 -18.83
CA LEU A 54 -82.90 26.19 -19.67
C LEU A 54 -84.15 25.69 -18.94
N ALA A 55 -84.02 25.25 -17.70
CA ALA A 55 -85.15 24.82 -16.88
C ALA A 55 -86.15 25.96 -16.64
N LEU A 56 -85.64 27.17 -16.32
CA LEU A 56 -86.46 28.38 -16.18
C LEU A 56 -87.19 28.71 -17.50
N THR A 57 -86.47 28.72 -18.62
CA THR A 57 -87.06 29.04 -19.94
C THR A 57 -88.12 28.03 -20.35
N ARG A 58 -87.91 26.72 -20.11
CA ARG A 58 -88.90 25.67 -20.39
C ARG A 58 -90.15 25.82 -19.51
N SER A 59 -89.97 26.13 -18.23
CA SER A 59 -91.09 26.36 -17.32
C SER A 59 -91.91 27.57 -17.75
N LEU A 60 -91.24 28.66 -18.13
CA LEU A 60 -91.88 29.85 -18.68
C LEU A 60 -92.61 29.56 -19.99
N ALA A 61 -92.00 28.79 -20.91
CA ALA A 61 -92.64 28.41 -22.17
C ALA A 61 -93.96 27.66 -21.94
N TYR A 62 -93.96 26.69 -21.02
CA TYR A 62 -95.17 25.96 -20.62
C TYR A 62 -96.25 26.87 -20.03
N ASN A 63 -95.86 27.78 -19.11
CA ASN A 63 -96.81 28.69 -18.47
C ASN A 63 -97.29 29.83 -19.39
N SER A 64 -96.59 30.09 -20.49
CA SER A 64 -96.91 31.14 -21.46
C SER A 64 -97.84 30.65 -22.57
N GLU A 65 -97.99 29.33 -22.76
CA GLU A 65 -98.83 28.74 -23.81
C GLU A 65 -100.24 29.34 -23.82
N TYR A 66 -100.92 29.30 -22.68
CA TYR A 66 -102.29 29.81 -22.58
C TYR A 66 -102.36 31.33 -22.81
N GLY A 67 -101.42 32.09 -22.26
CA GLY A 67 -101.38 33.56 -22.39
C GLY A 67 -101.12 34.04 -23.82
N ILE A 68 -100.31 33.30 -24.59
CA ILE A 68 -100.05 33.57 -26.01
C ILE A 68 -101.28 33.22 -26.85
N SER A 69 -101.91 32.06 -26.59
CA SER A 69 -103.09 31.59 -27.34
C SER A 69 -104.30 32.54 -27.23
N ILE A 70 -104.45 33.26 -26.12
CA ILE A 70 -105.54 34.24 -25.91
C ILE A 70 -105.10 35.70 -26.15
N GLY A 71 -103.82 35.95 -26.47
CA GLY A 71 -103.28 37.29 -26.68
C GLY A 71 -103.32 38.20 -25.44
N SER A 72 -103.24 37.64 -24.22
CA SER A 72 -103.33 38.43 -22.98
C SER A 72 -101.94 38.82 -22.46
N GLU A 73 -101.51 40.04 -22.79
CA GLU A 73 -100.24 40.61 -22.30
C GLU A 73 -100.18 40.65 -20.76
N ASP A 74 -101.28 40.97 -20.09
CA ASP A 74 -101.36 41.02 -18.61
C ASP A 74 -101.12 39.66 -17.94
N MET A 75 -101.50 38.56 -18.60
CA MET A 75 -101.26 37.21 -18.09
C MET A 75 -99.79 36.83 -18.28
N LEU A 76 -99.24 37.11 -19.47
CA LEU A 76 -97.83 36.87 -19.78
C LEU A 76 -96.90 37.70 -18.89
N GLN A 77 -97.26 38.94 -18.58
CA GLN A 77 -96.52 39.76 -17.63
C GLN A 77 -96.53 39.19 -16.20
N ARG A 78 -97.63 38.58 -15.76
CA ARG A 78 -97.67 37.87 -14.46
C ARG A 78 -96.77 36.64 -14.44
N VAL A 79 -96.71 35.89 -15.53
CA VAL A 79 -95.81 34.74 -15.71
C VAL A 79 -94.36 35.20 -15.63
N ILE A 80 -93.97 36.24 -16.36
CA ILE A 80 -92.60 36.79 -16.28
C ILE A 80 -92.27 37.32 -14.88
N LYS A 81 -93.23 37.98 -14.20
CA LYS A 81 -93.01 38.56 -12.86
C LYS A 81 -92.59 37.52 -11.81
N SER A 82 -92.96 36.25 -12.00
CA SER A 82 -92.55 35.14 -11.13
C SER A 82 -91.05 34.81 -11.19
N VAL A 83 -90.34 35.20 -12.27
CA VAL A 83 -88.92 34.85 -12.51
C VAL A 83 -87.98 36.04 -12.25
N ILE A 84 -88.52 37.24 -11.99
CA ILE A 84 -87.73 38.46 -11.71
C ILE A 84 -86.81 38.30 -10.48
N GLN A 85 -87.12 37.38 -9.57
CA GLN A 85 -86.31 37.13 -8.37
C GLN A 85 -85.06 36.27 -8.62
N GLU A 86 -84.87 35.74 -9.83
CA GLU A 86 -83.70 34.94 -10.16
C GLU A 86 -82.42 35.81 -10.21
N LYS A 87 -81.44 35.44 -9.38
CA LYS A 87 -80.22 36.25 -9.13
C LYS A 87 -79.38 36.50 -10.37
N ASP A 88 -79.41 35.55 -11.31
CA ASP A 88 -78.62 35.60 -12.54
C ASP A 88 -79.48 35.98 -13.77
N LEU A 89 -80.73 36.39 -13.58
CA LEU A 89 -81.58 36.86 -14.69
C LEU A 89 -81.15 38.26 -15.15
N ALA A 90 -80.80 38.38 -16.43
CA ALA A 90 -80.52 39.66 -17.10
C ALA A 90 -81.78 40.21 -17.79
N TYR A 91 -82.51 39.36 -18.51
CA TYR A 91 -83.80 39.68 -19.12
C TYR A 91 -84.63 38.43 -19.35
N CYS A 92 -85.95 38.61 -19.50
CA CYS A 92 -86.85 37.59 -20.01
C CYS A 92 -87.83 38.22 -20.99
N LEU A 93 -88.03 37.56 -22.13
CA LEU A 93 -88.92 37.98 -23.21
C LEU A 93 -89.83 36.82 -23.61
N ILE A 94 -91.10 37.14 -23.83
CA ILE A 94 -92.05 36.26 -24.50
C ILE A 94 -92.42 36.95 -25.81
N GLN A 95 -92.26 36.25 -26.93
CA GLN A 95 -92.49 36.80 -28.27
C GLN A 95 -93.43 35.90 -29.07
N ASP A 96 -94.17 36.51 -30.00
CA ASP A 96 -94.90 35.78 -31.04
C ASP A 96 -93.96 35.27 -32.16
N LEU A 97 -94.52 34.59 -33.15
CA LEU A 97 -93.77 34.06 -34.31
C LEU A 97 -93.23 35.16 -35.25
N GLN A 98 -93.74 36.38 -35.11
CA GLN A 98 -93.31 37.57 -35.84
C GLN A 98 -92.17 38.31 -35.12
N GLY A 99 -91.80 37.87 -33.92
CA GLY A 99 -90.75 38.45 -33.09
C GLY A 99 -91.19 39.65 -32.25
N ILE A 100 -92.49 39.94 -32.20
CA ILE A 100 -93.06 41.02 -31.38
C ILE A 100 -93.10 40.55 -29.93
N SER A 101 -92.58 41.38 -29.02
CA SER A 101 -92.58 41.07 -27.59
C SER A 101 -93.97 41.25 -27.00
N LEU A 102 -94.58 40.15 -26.55
CA LEU A 102 -95.87 40.10 -25.87
C LEU A 102 -95.75 40.38 -24.37
N ALA A 103 -94.61 40.01 -23.78
CA ALA A 103 -94.25 40.42 -22.44
C ALA A 103 -92.73 40.48 -22.31
N SER A 104 -92.23 41.41 -21.52
CA SER A 104 -90.81 41.57 -21.26
C SER A 104 -90.56 42.03 -19.83
N THR A 105 -89.45 41.55 -19.27
CA THR A 105 -88.82 42.14 -18.08
C THR A 105 -87.33 42.25 -18.32
N SER A 106 -86.73 43.31 -17.80
CA SER A 106 -85.27 43.45 -17.75
C SER A 106 -84.88 44.01 -16.40
N THR A 107 -83.79 43.49 -15.85
CA THR A 107 -83.15 44.00 -14.65
C THR A 107 -82.10 45.03 -15.07
N GLY A 108 -82.55 46.19 -15.58
CA GLY A 108 -81.67 47.32 -15.93
C GLY A 108 -81.03 47.26 -17.34
N LEU A 109 -81.58 46.43 -18.23
CA LEU A 109 -81.14 46.29 -19.62
C LEU A 109 -82.22 46.80 -20.58
N GLU A 110 -82.15 48.07 -20.97
CA GLU A 110 -82.93 48.57 -22.11
C GLU A 110 -82.56 47.78 -23.37
N THR A 111 -83.60 47.32 -24.04
CA THR A 111 -83.66 46.13 -24.89
C THR A 111 -82.98 46.31 -26.25
N LYS A 112 -81.64 46.29 -26.28
CA LYS A 112 -80.90 45.88 -27.50
C LYS A 112 -81.03 44.37 -27.80
N ALA A 113 -81.51 43.57 -26.84
CA ALA A 113 -81.88 42.17 -27.06
C ALA A 113 -83.01 41.98 -28.10
N LEU A 114 -83.74 43.07 -28.43
CA LEU A 114 -84.83 43.10 -29.41
C LEU A 114 -84.39 43.48 -30.84
N SER A 115 -83.13 43.88 -31.07
CA SER A 115 -82.71 44.35 -32.41
C SER A 115 -81.28 43.92 -32.76
N GLY A 116 -81.18 42.88 -33.60
CA GLY A 116 -79.91 42.36 -34.16
C GLY A 116 -80.04 40.95 -34.74
N GLU A 117 -78.99 40.47 -35.41
CA GLU A 117 -78.89 39.13 -36.05
C GLU A 117 -79.26 37.97 -35.10
N VAL A 118 -79.08 38.13 -33.79
CA VAL A 118 -79.40 37.11 -32.76
C VAL A 118 -80.91 36.91 -32.60
N ASN A 119 -81.72 37.97 -32.71
CA ASN A 119 -83.18 37.86 -32.66
C ASN A 119 -83.69 37.10 -33.90
N GLU A 120 -83.11 37.38 -35.08
CA GLU A 120 -83.43 36.64 -36.29
C GLU A 120 -83.03 35.16 -36.21
N GLN A 121 -81.87 34.83 -35.64
CA GLN A 121 -81.44 33.45 -35.47
C GLN A 121 -82.32 32.69 -34.47
N ALA A 122 -82.64 33.29 -33.32
CA ALA A 122 -83.50 32.68 -32.30
C ALA A 122 -84.93 32.37 -32.83
N ILE A 123 -85.50 33.27 -33.64
CA ILE A 123 -86.83 33.12 -34.25
C ILE A 123 -86.78 32.16 -35.45
N LYS A 124 -85.72 32.17 -36.28
CA LYS A 124 -85.60 31.28 -37.46
C LYS A 124 -85.35 29.83 -37.10
N THR A 125 -84.58 29.55 -36.04
CA THR A 125 -84.25 28.17 -35.69
C THR A 125 -85.46 27.44 -35.08
N LEU A 126 -86.39 28.15 -34.42
CA LEU A 126 -87.59 27.58 -33.77
C LEU A 126 -87.27 26.39 -32.82
N GLU A 127 -86.02 26.20 -32.44
CA GLU A 127 -85.53 25.10 -31.61
C GLU A 127 -84.87 25.67 -30.36
N THR A 128 -84.73 24.81 -29.36
CA THR A 128 -84.01 25.16 -28.14
C THR A 128 -82.57 25.51 -28.48
N SER A 129 -82.17 26.75 -28.21
CA SER A 129 -80.83 27.25 -28.56
C SER A 129 -80.25 28.09 -27.42
N VAL A 130 -78.92 28.05 -27.30
CA VAL A 130 -78.15 28.78 -26.28
C VAL A 130 -77.05 29.55 -26.97
N PHE A 131 -77.13 30.88 -26.93
CA PHE A 131 -76.13 31.77 -27.52
C PHE A 131 -75.44 32.57 -26.42
N ARG A 132 -74.15 32.85 -26.59
CA ARG A 132 -73.44 33.81 -25.74
C ARG A 132 -73.26 35.10 -26.52
N TYR A 133 -73.71 36.22 -25.98
CA TYR A 133 -73.40 37.53 -26.53
C TYR A 133 -73.27 38.57 -25.43
N GLU A 134 -72.75 39.73 -25.82
CA GLU A 134 -72.50 40.84 -24.92
C GLU A 134 -73.62 41.88 -25.07
N VAL A 135 -74.35 42.14 -23.98
CA VAL A 135 -75.50 43.07 -24.03
C VAL A 135 -75.05 44.50 -23.81
N LYS A 136 -74.00 44.70 -22.98
CA LYS A 136 -73.29 45.96 -22.76
C LYS A 136 -71.80 45.65 -22.62
N PRO A 137 -70.89 46.61 -22.91
CA PRO A 137 -69.46 46.43 -22.68
C PRO A 137 -69.17 45.92 -21.25
N GLY A 138 -68.61 44.72 -21.13
CA GLY A 138 -68.34 44.03 -19.86
C GLY A 138 -69.49 43.20 -19.27
N GLU A 139 -70.63 43.08 -19.96
CA GLU A 139 -71.79 42.32 -19.50
C GLU A 139 -72.24 41.31 -20.57
N SER A 140 -71.63 40.12 -20.49
CA SER A 140 -72.04 38.95 -21.29
C SER A 140 -73.24 38.25 -20.67
N VAL A 141 -74.12 37.71 -21.52
CA VAL A 141 -75.23 36.84 -21.12
C VAL A 141 -75.22 35.54 -21.93
N TYR A 142 -75.74 34.47 -21.33
CA TYR A 142 -76.24 33.32 -22.07
C TYR A 142 -77.71 33.54 -22.38
N ASP A 143 -78.02 33.70 -23.66
CA ASP A 143 -79.38 33.81 -24.17
C ASP A 143 -79.91 32.44 -24.53
N ILE A 144 -80.95 32.03 -23.83
CA ILE A 144 -81.56 30.72 -23.93
C ILE A 144 -82.94 30.92 -24.52
N THR A 145 -83.16 30.35 -25.70
CA THR A 145 -84.43 30.43 -26.42
C THR A 145 -85.09 29.06 -26.41
N VAL A 146 -86.38 29.02 -26.04
CA VAL A 146 -87.21 27.80 -26.09
C VAL A 146 -88.53 28.13 -26.79
N PRO A 147 -88.98 27.33 -27.77
CA PRO A 147 -90.26 27.55 -28.43
C PRO A 147 -91.43 27.24 -27.48
N VAL A 148 -92.50 28.01 -27.61
CA VAL A 148 -93.79 27.71 -26.99
C VAL A 148 -94.61 26.88 -27.95
N GLU A 149 -94.95 25.67 -27.55
CA GLU A 149 -95.76 24.74 -28.33
C GLU A 149 -97.17 24.70 -27.75
N SER A 150 -98.18 24.80 -28.62
CA SER A 150 -99.58 24.54 -28.28
C SER A 150 -100.11 23.39 -29.12
N VAL A 151 -101.07 22.65 -28.58
CA VAL A 151 -101.77 21.62 -29.36
C VAL A 151 -102.81 22.29 -30.24
N ASP A 152 -102.71 22.10 -31.55
CA ASP A 152 -103.73 22.52 -32.49
C ASP A 152 -105.07 21.83 -32.18
N PRO A 153 -106.15 22.57 -31.90
CA PRO A 153 -107.45 21.99 -31.61
C PRO A 153 -107.98 21.09 -32.73
N GLU A 154 -107.65 21.40 -33.99
CA GLU A 154 -108.17 20.70 -35.17
C GLU A 154 -107.31 19.50 -35.57
N THR A 155 -105.98 19.66 -35.55
CA THR A 155 -105.07 18.62 -36.04
C THR A 155 -104.46 17.76 -34.94
N GLN A 156 -104.69 18.10 -33.66
CA GLN A 156 -104.07 17.48 -32.48
C GLN A 156 -102.53 17.44 -32.53
N LYS A 157 -101.90 18.22 -33.43
CA LYS A 157 -100.45 18.32 -33.55
C LYS A 157 -99.93 19.50 -32.73
N ARG A 158 -98.73 19.35 -32.19
CA ARG A 158 -98.03 20.46 -31.54
C ARG A 158 -97.58 21.45 -32.61
N VAL A 159 -98.02 22.69 -32.49
CA VAL A 159 -97.62 23.82 -33.32
C VAL A 159 -96.90 24.83 -32.45
N LYS A 160 -95.86 25.43 -32.99
CA LYS A 160 -95.13 26.49 -32.30
C LYS A 160 -95.95 27.77 -32.43
N ILE A 161 -96.26 28.42 -31.32
CA ILE A 161 -97.09 29.63 -31.27
C ILE A 161 -96.32 30.87 -30.81
N GLY A 162 -95.09 30.69 -30.33
CA GLY A 162 -94.21 31.78 -29.92
C GLY A 162 -92.87 31.27 -29.41
N VAL A 163 -92.06 32.15 -28.85
CA VAL A 163 -90.76 31.82 -28.24
C VAL A 163 -90.60 32.52 -26.90
N VAL A 164 -89.98 31.83 -25.94
CA VAL A 164 -89.51 32.43 -24.69
C VAL A 164 -88.00 32.54 -24.75
N ARG A 165 -87.47 33.71 -24.40
CA ARG A 165 -86.03 34.00 -24.33
C ARG A 165 -85.66 34.45 -22.94
N VAL A 166 -84.66 33.81 -22.35
CA VAL A 166 -84.12 34.15 -21.04
C VAL A 166 -82.63 34.41 -21.17
N GLY A 167 -82.20 35.63 -20.82
CA GLY A 167 -80.80 35.99 -20.72
C GLY A 167 -80.29 35.76 -19.30
N MET A 168 -79.29 34.88 -19.13
CA MET A 168 -78.61 34.63 -17.85
C MET A 168 -77.28 35.42 -17.81
N SER A 169 -77.11 36.33 -16.84
CA SER A 169 -75.91 37.17 -16.68
C SER A 169 -74.68 36.37 -16.25
N LEU A 170 -73.55 36.61 -16.93
CA LEU A 170 -72.26 36.04 -16.55
C LEU A 170 -71.55 36.84 -15.45
N LYS A 171 -72.05 38.01 -15.06
CA LYS A 171 -71.35 38.91 -14.12
C LYS A 171 -71.05 38.24 -12.78
N ASN A 172 -72.06 37.58 -12.19
CA ASN A 172 -71.91 36.85 -10.93
C ASN A 172 -71.06 35.60 -11.11
N LEU A 173 -71.18 34.92 -12.26
CA LEU A 173 -70.39 33.76 -12.62
C LEU A 173 -68.89 34.11 -12.69
N GLU A 174 -68.54 35.19 -13.39
CA GLU A 174 -67.17 35.66 -13.54
C GLU A 174 -66.58 36.13 -12.21
N ALA A 175 -67.35 36.87 -11.40
CA ALA A 175 -66.93 37.28 -10.06
C ALA A 175 -66.66 36.06 -9.15
N THR A 176 -67.53 35.04 -9.19
CA THR A 176 -67.37 33.80 -8.40
C THR A 176 -66.15 33.00 -8.88
N ILE A 177 -65.94 32.90 -10.20
CA ILE A 177 -64.76 32.25 -10.79
C ILE A 177 -63.48 32.97 -10.36
N TRP A 178 -63.46 34.31 -10.34
CA TRP A 178 -62.31 35.09 -9.89
C TRP A 178 -62.00 34.87 -8.41
N GLN A 179 -63.00 34.93 -7.53
CA GLN A 179 -62.82 34.66 -6.11
C GLN A 179 -62.29 33.25 -5.84
N MET A 180 -62.85 32.24 -6.51
CA MET A 180 -62.39 30.86 -6.39
C MET A 180 -60.99 30.64 -6.97
N SER A 181 -60.63 31.36 -8.04
CA SER A 181 -59.27 31.31 -8.61
C SER A 181 -58.23 31.90 -7.64
N LEU A 182 -58.58 32.95 -6.88
CA LEU A 182 -57.71 33.50 -5.83
C LEU A 182 -57.48 32.50 -4.69
N VAL A 183 -58.55 31.86 -4.21
CA VAL A 183 -58.44 30.81 -3.18
C VAL A 183 -57.59 29.64 -3.67
N GLY A 184 -57.80 29.17 -4.90
CA GLY A 184 -56.99 28.12 -5.51
C GLY A 184 -55.51 28.49 -5.63
N SER A 185 -55.20 29.73 -6.04
CA SER A 185 -53.82 30.23 -6.14
C SER A 185 -53.12 30.27 -4.79
N LEU A 186 -53.83 30.69 -3.74
CA LEU A 186 -53.30 30.70 -2.36
C LEU A 186 -52.97 29.28 -1.89
N LEU A 187 -53.85 28.30 -2.14
CA LEU A 187 -53.61 26.90 -1.78
C LEU A 187 -52.40 26.31 -2.54
N THR A 188 -52.26 26.62 -3.83
CA THR A 188 -51.07 26.22 -4.61
C THR A 188 -49.79 26.83 -4.02
N PHE A 189 -49.83 28.10 -3.63
CA PHE A 189 -48.68 28.76 -3.01
C PHE A 189 -48.28 28.10 -1.68
N ILE A 190 -49.26 27.79 -0.81
CA ILE A 190 -49.01 27.09 0.46
C ILE A 190 -48.39 25.71 0.22
N LEU A 191 -48.88 24.94 -0.75
CA LEU A 191 -48.32 23.63 -1.09
C LEU A 191 -46.86 23.73 -1.56
N ILE A 192 -46.54 24.71 -2.39
CA ILE A 192 -45.16 24.96 -2.82
C ILE A 192 -44.29 25.34 -1.62
N LEU A 193 -44.78 26.20 -0.73
CA LEU A 193 -44.05 26.62 0.47
C LEU A 193 -43.73 25.43 1.40
N ILE A 194 -44.71 24.56 1.63
CA ILE A 194 -44.53 23.32 2.42
C ILE A 194 -43.47 22.43 1.75
N GLY A 195 -43.52 22.28 0.42
CA GLY A 195 -42.53 21.52 -0.33
C GLY A 195 -41.10 22.08 -0.17
N VAL A 196 -40.94 23.40 -0.26
CA VAL A 196 -39.64 24.07 -0.07
C VAL A 196 -39.13 23.88 1.36
N LEU A 197 -39.99 24.04 2.37
CA LEU A 197 -39.64 23.81 3.77
C LEU A 197 -39.24 22.35 4.03
N GLY A 198 -39.98 21.39 3.46
CA GLY A 198 -39.66 19.97 3.55
C GLY A 198 -38.29 19.65 2.95
N VAL A 199 -37.95 20.23 1.80
CA VAL A 199 -36.64 20.07 1.18
C VAL A 199 -35.51 20.67 2.04
N ILE A 200 -35.72 21.86 2.62
CA ILE A 200 -34.75 22.47 3.55
C ILE A 200 -34.54 21.57 4.77
N TYR A 201 -35.61 20.98 5.29
CA TYR A 201 -35.57 20.04 6.40
C TYR A 201 -34.76 18.78 6.05
N THR A 202 -35.07 18.12 4.93
CA THR A 202 -34.31 16.93 4.45
C THR A 202 -32.83 17.23 4.26
N VAL A 203 -32.48 18.41 3.72
CA VAL A 203 -31.07 18.78 3.53
C VAL A 203 -30.34 18.95 4.86
N ARG A 204 -30.99 19.52 5.87
CA ARG A 204 -30.39 19.73 7.20
C ARG A 204 -30.28 18.45 8.01
N VAL A 205 -31.31 17.61 7.97
CA VAL A 205 -31.39 16.40 8.80
C VAL A 205 -30.62 15.23 8.19
N ILE A 206 -30.66 15.06 6.87
CA ILE A 206 -30.06 13.89 6.20
C ILE A 206 -28.80 14.29 5.43
N VAL A 207 -28.90 15.24 4.49
CA VAL A 207 -27.82 15.47 3.52
C VAL A 207 -26.58 16.09 4.16
N LYS A 208 -26.73 16.95 5.17
CA LYS A 208 -25.58 17.57 5.84
C LYS A 208 -24.79 16.56 6.69
N PRO A 209 -25.38 15.81 7.64
CA PRO A 209 -24.63 14.81 8.42
C PRO A 209 -23.94 13.75 7.56
N VAL A 210 -24.62 13.26 6.51
CA VAL A 210 -23.99 12.32 5.55
C VAL A 210 -22.80 12.96 4.84
N GLY A 211 -22.91 14.24 4.45
CA GLY A 211 -21.80 14.98 3.85
C GLY A 211 -20.61 15.15 4.79
N ASP A 212 -20.86 15.40 6.08
CA ASP A 212 -19.83 15.52 7.10
C ASP A 212 -19.09 14.17 7.30
N LEU A 213 -19.82 13.05 7.29
CA LEU A 213 -19.21 11.70 7.34
C LEU A 213 -18.38 11.36 6.10
N VAL A 214 -18.81 11.77 4.90
CA VAL A 214 -18.01 11.62 3.67
C VAL A 214 -16.70 12.38 3.79
N TRP A 215 -16.73 13.61 4.33
CA TRP A 215 -15.51 14.39 4.56
C TRP A 215 -14.59 13.74 5.59
N VAL A 216 -15.13 13.21 6.70
CA VAL A 216 -14.37 12.43 7.69
C VAL A 216 -13.70 11.22 7.04
N SER A 217 -14.44 10.45 6.23
CA SER A 217 -13.92 9.29 5.52
C SER A 217 -12.76 9.68 4.58
N GLU A 218 -12.89 10.77 3.84
CA GLU A 218 -11.82 11.29 2.98
C GLU A 218 -10.59 11.72 3.79
N ALA A 219 -10.78 12.36 4.94
CA ALA A 219 -9.69 12.76 5.83
C ALA A 219 -8.95 11.55 6.41
N ILE A 220 -9.67 10.53 6.86
CA ILE A 220 -9.11 9.25 7.33
C ILE A 220 -8.32 8.57 6.19
N GLY A 221 -8.88 8.54 4.98
CA GLY A 221 -8.20 7.98 3.80
C GLY A 221 -6.90 8.70 3.43
N LYS A 222 -6.74 9.97 3.81
CA LYS A 222 -5.49 10.75 3.65
C LYS A 222 -4.55 10.63 4.86
N GLY A 223 -4.87 9.79 5.85
CA GLY A 223 -4.10 9.62 7.08
C GLY A 223 -4.30 10.75 8.10
N ASN A 224 -5.23 11.68 7.87
CA ASN A 224 -5.55 12.71 8.86
C ASN A 224 -6.54 12.17 9.89
N LEU A 225 -5.99 11.63 10.98
CA LEU A 225 -6.79 11.14 12.08
C LEU A 225 -7.21 12.24 13.06
N SER A 226 -6.80 13.50 12.92
CA SER A 226 -7.11 14.57 13.90
C SER A 226 -8.50 15.19 13.72
N VAL A 227 -9.33 14.62 12.84
CA VAL A 227 -10.69 15.10 12.57
C VAL A 227 -11.68 14.65 13.63
N ASP A 228 -12.73 15.45 13.85
CA ASP A 228 -13.75 15.18 14.85
C ASP A 228 -15.08 14.81 14.18
N VAL A 229 -15.72 13.73 14.64
CA VAL A 229 -16.99 13.24 14.07
C VAL A 229 -18.14 13.93 14.77
N LYS A 230 -18.56 15.09 14.24
CA LYS A 230 -19.68 15.87 14.77
C LYS A 230 -21.00 15.48 14.10
N VAL A 231 -21.48 14.28 14.40
CA VAL A 231 -22.81 13.83 13.98
C VAL A 231 -23.64 13.59 15.24
N ASP A 232 -24.60 14.48 15.48
CA ASP A 232 -25.51 14.43 16.62
C ASP A 232 -26.94 14.18 16.09
N THR A 233 -27.18 12.93 15.67
CA THR A 233 -28.49 12.44 15.26
C THR A 233 -28.77 11.13 16.02
N GLN A 234 -30.03 10.84 16.29
CA GLN A 234 -30.46 9.62 17.03
C GLN A 234 -30.95 8.52 16.08
N ASP A 235 -30.56 8.58 14.81
CA ASP A 235 -30.95 7.65 13.75
C ASP A 235 -29.75 6.82 13.28
N GLU A 236 -29.91 6.08 12.18
CA GLU A 236 -28.85 5.24 11.59
C GLU A 236 -27.64 6.09 11.14
N ILE A 237 -27.83 7.38 10.87
CA ILE A 237 -26.72 8.29 10.55
C ILE A 237 -25.91 8.59 11.81
N GLY A 238 -26.56 8.64 12.98
CA GLY A 238 -25.94 8.77 14.29
C GLY A 238 -25.15 7.51 14.66
N GLU A 239 -25.75 6.33 14.47
CA GLU A 239 -25.07 5.04 14.65
C GLU A 239 -23.84 4.91 13.75
N LEU A 240 -23.96 5.34 12.49
CA LEU A 240 -22.83 5.41 11.56
C LEU A 240 -21.76 6.39 12.06
N GLY A 241 -22.16 7.56 12.59
CA GLY A 241 -21.25 8.52 13.22
C GLY A 241 -20.48 7.92 14.41
N HIS A 242 -21.16 7.20 15.29
CA HIS A 242 -20.53 6.48 16.40
C HIS A 242 -19.55 5.41 15.92
N SER A 243 -19.92 4.62 14.91
CA SER A 243 -19.03 3.62 14.31
C SER A 243 -17.77 4.25 13.70
N PHE A 244 -17.91 5.39 13.01
CA PHE A 244 -16.78 6.17 12.50
C PHE A 244 -15.90 6.72 13.62
N GLN A 245 -16.50 7.16 14.72
CA GLN A 245 -15.77 7.65 15.88
C GLN A 245 -14.96 6.54 16.55
N GLU A 246 -15.54 5.35 16.76
CA GLU A 246 -14.82 4.19 17.29
C GLU A 246 -13.65 3.78 16.39
N MET A 247 -13.88 3.74 15.07
CA MET A 247 -12.81 3.50 14.10
C MET A 247 -11.69 4.54 14.21
N LEU A 248 -12.03 5.82 14.34
CA LEU A 248 -11.05 6.90 14.52
C LEU A 248 -10.25 6.75 15.82
N VAL A 249 -10.90 6.38 16.92
CA VAL A 249 -10.23 6.13 18.21
C VAL A 249 -9.25 4.97 18.07
N ASN A 250 -9.67 3.85 17.49
CA ASN A 250 -8.81 2.68 17.27
C ASN A 250 -7.62 3.02 16.37
N LEU A 251 -7.84 3.74 15.26
CA LEU A 251 -6.77 4.16 14.36
C LEU A 251 -5.79 5.13 15.04
N ARG A 252 -6.29 6.09 15.84
CA ARG A 252 -5.45 7.01 16.61
C ARG A 252 -4.61 6.28 17.64
N GLN A 253 -5.18 5.29 18.31
CA GLN A 253 -4.49 4.49 19.32
C GLN A 253 -3.35 3.70 18.68
N VAL A 254 -3.62 2.99 17.57
CA VAL A 254 -2.59 2.28 16.80
C VAL A 254 -1.50 3.25 16.31
N ALA A 255 -1.87 4.42 15.77
CA ALA A 255 -0.90 5.41 15.30
C ALA A 255 -0.04 5.99 16.44
N THR A 256 -0.63 6.22 17.60
CA THR A 256 0.08 6.72 18.79
C THR A 256 1.05 5.66 19.30
N GLN A 257 0.61 4.40 19.37
CA GLN A 257 1.45 3.29 19.82
C GLN A 257 2.58 3.00 18.84
N ALA A 258 2.33 3.09 17.53
CA ALA A 258 3.39 3.02 16.50
C ALA A 258 4.48 4.08 16.72
N LYS A 259 4.10 5.28 17.18
CA LYS A 259 5.06 6.35 17.49
C LYS A 259 5.91 6.05 18.72
N GLU A 260 5.34 5.41 19.74
CA GLU A 260 6.10 5.00 20.93
C GLU A 260 6.99 3.79 20.65
N ILE A 261 6.55 2.82 19.83
CA ILE A 261 7.38 1.73 19.30
C ILE A 261 8.58 2.30 18.54
N ALA A 262 8.36 3.34 17.72
CA ALA A 262 9.44 4.02 17.00
C ALA A 262 10.45 4.74 17.92
N LYS A 263 10.06 5.06 19.17
CA LYS A 263 10.98 5.57 20.20
C LYS A 263 11.71 4.44 20.95
N GLY A 264 11.41 3.18 20.64
CA GLY A 264 12.05 2.01 21.25
C GLY A 264 11.34 1.45 22.47
N ASP A 265 10.14 1.92 22.81
CA ASP A 265 9.32 1.29 23.84
C ASP A 265 8.58 0.08 23.27
N LEU A 266 9.12 -1.11 23.51
CA LEU A 266 8.55 -2.39 23.09
C LEU A 266 7.83 -3.12 24.24
N SER A 267 7.60 -2.43 25.37
CA SER A 267 6.90 -3.01 26.54
C SER A 267 5.38 -2.86 26.47
N MET A 268 4.91 -2.06 25.52
CA MET A 268 3.52 -1.69 25.35
C MET A 268 2.76 -2.62 24.42
N PHE A 269 1.46 -2.77 24.65
CA PHE A 269 0.55 -3.53 23.79
C PHE A 269 -0.54 -2.62 23.22
N VAL A 270 -0.97 -2.96 22.01
CA VAL A 270 -2.13 -2.35 21.38
C VAL A 270 -3.39 -2.95 21.98
N ASP A 271 -4.00 -2.25 22.94
CA ASP A 271 -5.35 -2.56 23.47
C ASP A 271 -6.44 -2.06 22.50
N ALA A 272 -6.43 -2.61 21.30
CA ALA A 272 -7.50 -2.42 20.31
C ALA A 272 -7.95 -3.79 19.80
N LYS A 273 -9.16 -3.87 19.25
CA LYS A 273 -9.73 -5.13 18.73
C LYS A 273 -9.62 -5.19 17.22
N GLY A 274 -9.33 -6.37 16.70
CA GLY A 274 -9.32 -6.69 15.28
C GLY A 274 -7.93 -6.89 14.68
N ASP A 275 -7.91 -7.31 13.42
CA ASP A 275 -6.72 -7.81 12.73
C ASP A 275 -5.53 -6.83 12.75
N LEU A 276 -5.80 -5.52 12.72
CA LEU A 276 -4.76 -4.50 12.76
C LEU A 276 -4.03 -4.49 14.12
N ALA A 277 -4.76 -4.66 15.22
CA ALA A 277 -4.19 -4.70 16.55
C ALA A 277 -3.36 -5.97 16.76
N ASP A 278 -3.87 -7.12 16.30
CA ASP A 278 -3.16 -8.40 16.37
C ASP A 278 -1.86 -8.39 15.57
N ALA A 279 -1.89 -7.81 14.35
CA ALA A 279 -0.70 -7.65 13.53
C ALA A 279 0.35 -6.74 14.19
N PHE A 280 -0.08 -5.63 14.79
CA PHE A 280 0.82 -4.73 15.53
C PHE A 280 1.40 -5.40 16.78
N ASN A 281 0.60 -6.13 17.56
CA ASN A 281 1.08 -6.85 18.74
C ASN A 281 2.10 -7.94 18.36
N THR A 282 1.85 -8.65 17.26
CA THR A 282 2.81 -9.62 16.71
C THR A 282 4.12 -8.94 16.33
N MET A 283 4.05 -7.79 15.66
CA MET A 283 5.24 -6.98 15.31
C MET A 283 6.02 -6.54 16.56
N ILE A 284 5.34 -6.08 17.62
CA ILE A 284 5.99 -5.67 18.89
C ILE A 284 6.76 -6.84 19.49
N VAL A 285 6.14 -8.02 19.56
CA VAL A 285 6.78 -9.25 20.08
C VAL A 285 8.01 -9.61 19.25
N SER A 286 7.90 -9.59 17.91
CA SER A 286 9.03 -9.88 17.03
C SER A 286 10.17 -8.87 17.19
N LEU A 287 9.86 -7.57 17.28
CA LEU A 287 10.87 -6.54 17.52
C LEU A 287 11.53 -6.68 18.89
N SER A 288 10.77 -7.06 19.92
CA SER A 288 11.29 -7.28 21.27
C SER A 288 12.23 -8.50 21.32
N SER A 289 11.87 -9.59 20.63
CA SER A 289 12.75 -10.76 20.47
C SER A 289 14.04 -10.38 19.75
N LEU A 290 13.94 -9.65 18.64
CA LEU A 290 15.10 -9.20 17.87
C LEU A 290 16.01 -8.29 18.69
N ALA A 291 15.45 -7.37 19.48
CA ALA A 291 16.23 -6.51 20.38
C ALA A 291 16.94 -7.32 21.49
N LYS A 292 16.31 -8.38 21.99
CA LYS A 292 16.91 -9.30 22.97
C LYS A 292 18.06 -10.09 22.33
N GLU A 293 17.86 -10.66 21.16
CA GLU A 293 18.89 -11.40 20.41
C GLU A 293 20.10 -10.51 20.09
N ILE A 294 19.88 -9.26 19.67
CA ILE A 294 20.97 -8.29 19.45
C ILE A 294 21.75 -8.03 20.75
N ARG A 295 21.05 -7.90 21.88
CA ARG A 295 21.71 -7.67 23.17
C ARG A 295 22.54 -8.88 23.61
N GLU A 296 22.01 -10.08 23.44
CA GLU A 296 22.72 -11.34 23.72
C GLU A 296 23.96 -11.49 22.82
N ALA A 297 23.82 -11.20 21.53
CA ALA A 297 24.95 -11.17 20.60
C ALA A 297 26.00 -10.12 21.01
N GLY A 298 25.58 -8.94 21.47
CA GLY A 298 26.47 -7.91 21.99
C GLY A 298 27.27 -8.35 23.22
N MET A 299 26.62 -9.02 24.18
CA MET A 299 27.31 -9.59 25.36
C MET A 299 28.29 -10.70 24.99
N GLN A 300 27.93 -11.54 24.01
CA GLN A 300 28.81 -12.58 23.49
C GLN A 300 30.04 -11.97 22.82
N ILE A 301 29.87 -10.93 22.01
CA ILE A 301 30.97 -10.21 21.36
C ILE A 301 31.92 -9.62 22.41
N ASP A 302 31.40 -8.99 23.46
CA ASP A 302 32.21 -8.42 24.54
C ASP A 302 33.07 -9.50 25.23
N THR A 303 32.44 -10.64 25.55
CA THR A 303 33.13 -11.79 26.16
C THR A 303 34.25 -12.32 25.25
N THR A 304 33.95 -12.53 23.95
CA THR A 304 34.94 -12.98 22.97
C THR A 304 36.06 -11.95 22.76
N ALA A 305 35.76 -10.66 22.82
CA ALA A 305 36.77 -9.61 22.72
C ALA A 305 37.78 -9.66 23.90
N VAL A 306 37.30 -9.92 25.11
CA VAL A 306 38.16 -10.11 26.30
C VAL A 306 39.05 -11.35 26.16
N GLU A 307 38.50 -12.47 25.65
CA GLU A 307 39.27 -13.70 25.38
C GLU A 307 40.35 -13.48 24.31
N ILE A 308 40.02 -12.78 23.22
CA ILE A 308 40.97 -12.42 22.16
C ILE A 308 42.09 -11.55 22.72
N LEU A 309 41.78 -10.53 23.53
CA LEU A 309 42.79 -9.66 24.15
C LEU A 309 43.75 -10.46 25.04
N THR A 310 43.21 -11.40 25.81
CA THR A 310 44.00 -12.29 26.67
C THR A 310 44.90 -13.19 25.85
N THR A 311 44.37 -13.79 24.79
CA THR A 311 45.12 -14.63 23.85
C THR A 311 46.22 -13.84 23.13
N ALA A 312 45.95 -12.61 22.70
CA ALA A 312 46.93 -11.74 22.06
C ALA A 312 48.08 -11.37 23.00
N ARG A 313 47.79 -11.13 24.29
CA ARG A 313 48.84 -10.89 25.31
C ARG A 313 49.70 -12.13 25.55
N GLN A 314 49.08 -13.30 25.63
CA GLN A 314 49.80 -14.57 25.76
C GLN A 314 50.71 -14.80 24.55
N GLN A 315 50.18 -14.59 23.34
CA GLN A 315 50.94 -14.73 22.10
C GLN A 315 52.13 -13.76 22.02
N ALA A 316 51.96 -12.50 22.47
CA ALA A 316 53.06 -11.54 22.53
C ALA A 316 54.18 -12.00 23.49
N THR A 317 53.80 -12.59 24.63
CA THR A 317 54.75 -13.15 25.60
C THR A 317 55.49 -14.34 24.99
N SER A 318 54.77 -15.31 24.42
CA SER A 318 55.37 -16.48 23.76
C SER A 318 56.23 -16.10 22.56
N SER A 319 55.88 -15.06 21.81
CA SER A 319 56.70 -14.55 20.71
C SER A 319 58.02 -13.93 21.21
N THR A 320 58.00 -13.32 22.39
CA THR A 320 59.21 -12.80 23.05
C THR A 320 60.10 -13.94 23.52
N GLU A 321 59.54 -14.97 24.14
CA GLU A 321 60.26 -16.19 24.54
C GLU A 321 60.87 -16.91 23.32
N GLN A 322 60.10 -17.06 22.25
CA GLN A 322 60.56 -17.66 21.00
C GLN A 322 61.73 -16.88 20.39
N SER A 323 61.69 -15.54 20.44
CA SER A 323 62.77 -14.69 19.97
C SER A 323 64.05 -14.90 20.78
N ALA A 324 63.94 -15.08 22.09
CA ALA A 324 65.08 -15.38 22.96
C ALA A 324 65.68 -16.77 22.63
N SER A 325 64.84 -17.80 22.46
CA SER A 325 65.30 -19.14 22.07
C SER A 325 65.97 -19.16 20.68
N ILE A 326 65.47 -18.36 19.73
CA ILE A 326 66.11 -18.19 18.42
C ILE A 326 67.49 -17.55 18.57
N ALA A 327 67.62 -16.50 19.38
CA ALA A 327 68.91 -15.85 19.63
C ALA A 327 69.93 -16.82 20.27
N GLU A 328 69.49 -17.63 21.24
CA GLU A 328 70.32 -18.68 21.84
C GLU A 328 70.75 -19.73 20.81
N THR A 329 69.81 -20.19 19.97
CA THR A 329 70.11 -21.15 18.89
C THR A 329 71.07 -20.57 17.86
N SER A 330 70.95 -19.29 17.51
CA SER A 330 71.92 -18.62 16.64
C SER A 330 73.32 -18.59 17.26
N GLY A 331 73.42 -18.29 18.57
CA GLY A 331 74.69 -18.33 19.29
C GLY A 331 75.34 -19.72 19.30
N THR A 332 74.56 -20.78 19.54
CA THR A 332 75.09 -22.16 19.49
C THR A 332 75.51 -22.57 18.09
N ILE A 333 74.82 -22.09 17.05
CA ILE A 333 75.23 -22.30 15.65
C ILE A 333 76.57 -21.60 15.35
N GLU A 334 76.79 -20.39 15.85
CA GLU A 334 78.07 -19.68 15.71
C GLU A 334 79.21 -20.45 16.39
N GLU A 335 78.98 -20.95 17.61
CA GLU A 335 79.95 -21.77 18.35
C GLU A 335 80.23 -23.11 17.63
N LEU A 336 79.19 -23.77 17.10
CA LEU A 336 79.34 -24.97 16.28
C LEU A 336 80.15 -24.71 15.00
N SER A 337 79.95 -23.56 14.35
CA SER A 337 80.72 -23.19 13.17
C SER A 337 82.21 -22.99 13.50
N ALA A 338 82.49 -22.29 14.61
CA ALA A 338 83.85 -22.07 15.09
C ALA A 338 84.54 -23.40 15.47
N THR A 339 83.87 -24.27 16.21
CA THR A 339 84.41 -25.59 16.59
C THR A 339 84.61 -26.50 15.39
N ALA A 340 83.69 -26.51 14.41
CA ALA A 340 83.86 -27.27 13.17
C ALA A 340 85.11 -26.79 12.38
N LYS A 341 85.35 -25.48 12.33
CA LYS A 341 86.57 -24.93 11.73
C LYS A 341 87.83 -25.37 12.48
N GLN A 342 87.83 -25.30 13.80
CA GLN A 342 88.96 -25.75 14.62
C GLN A 342 89.23 -27.26 14.46
N ILE A 343 88.18 -28.08 14.36
CA ILE A 343 88.30 -29.52 14.09
C ILE A 343 88.93 -29.75 12.71
N SER A 344 88.50 -28.99 11.69
CA SER A 344 89.08 -29.08 10.35
C SER A 344 90.57 -28.71 10.33
N GLU A 345 90.96 -27.63 11.03
CA GLU A 345 92.37 -27.22 11.17
C GLU A 345 93.19 -28.28 11.92
N SER A 346 92.64 -28.86 12.98
CA SER A 346 93.29 -29.93 13.74
C SER A 346 93.46 -31.21 12.91
N ALA A 347 92.47 -31.56 12.09
CA ALA A 347 92.54 -32.70 11.18
C ALA A 347 93.64 -32.51 10.12
N ASP A 348 93.79 -31.31 9.56
CA ASP A 348 94.86 -30.97 8.63
C ASP A 348 96.24 -31.06 9.29
N PHE A 349 96.37 -30.57 10.53
CA PHE A 349 97.59 -30.69 11.32
C PHE A 349 97.96 -32.16 11.60
N VAL A 350 97.00 -32.99 12.01
CA VAL A 350 97.23 -34.43 12.24
C VAL A 350 97.63 -35.14 10.95
N ALA A 351 97.02 -34.80 9.82
CA ALA A 351 97.39 -35.38 8.52
C ALA A 351 98.85 -35.08 8.15
N LYS A 352 99.31 -33.83 8.32
CA LYS A 352 100.71 -33.44 8.10
C LYS A 352 101.67 -34.17 9.04
N LEU A 353 101.34 -34.26 10.33
CA LEU A 353 102.17 -34.96 11.30
C LEU A 353 102.29 -36.46 10.99
N ALA A 354 101.21 -37.08 10.49
CA ALA A 354 101.23 -38.47 10.05
C ALA A 354 102.12 -38.66 8.81
N GLU A 355 102.12 -37.71 7.88
CA GLU A 355 103.01 -37.71 6.71
C GLU A 355 104.48 -37.58 7.12
N GLU A 356 104.81 -36.64 8.01
CA GLU A 356 106.17 -36.52 8.58
C GLU A 356 106.60 -37.79 9.32
N SER A 357 105.71 -38.39 10.11
CA SER A 357 105.97 -39.65 10.82
C SER A 357 106.25 -40.80 9.84
N LEU A 358 105.56 -40.86 8.71
CA LEU A 358 105.81 -41.84 7.65
C LEU A 358 107.21 -41.64 7.05
N ILE A 359 107.60 -40.40 6.75
CA ILE A 359 108.94 -40.07 6.24
C ILE A 359 110.02 -40.51 7.23
N HIS A 360 109.86 -40.17 8.52
CA HIS A 360 110.80 -40.59 9.56
C HIS A 360 110.85 -42.11 9.75
N SER A 361 109.71 -42.79 9.68
CA SER A 361 109.65 -44.25 9.75
C SER A 361 110.34 -44.91 8.54
N GLN A 362 110.22 -44.34 7.34
CA GLN A 362 110.91 -44.83 6.14
C GLN A 362 112.42 -44.61 6.24
N ALA A 363 112.86 -43.45 6.72
CA ALA A 363 114.28 -43.19 6.98
C ALA A 363 114.84 -44.15 8.05
N GLY A 364 114.08 -44.39 9.12
CA GLY A 364 114.42 -45.37 10.15
C GLY A 364 114.51 -46.80 9.60
N HIS A 365 113.59 -47.18 8.72
CA HIS A 365 113.62 -48.48 8.03
C HIS A 365 114.90 -48.65 7.20
N SER A 366 115.27 -47.64 6.40
CA SER A 366 116.51 -47.64 5.62
C SER A 366 117.75 -47.76 6.52
N ALA A 367 117.79 -47.03 7.64
CA ALA A 367 118.91 -47.11 8.58
C ALA A 367 119.04 -48.50 9.23
N VAL A 368 117.93 -49.18 9.51
CA VAL A 368 117.94 -50.57 10.00
C VAL A 368 118.41 -51.54 8.92
N GLU A 369 118.00 -51.35 7.66
CA GLU A 369 118.47 -52.15 6.53
C GLU A 369 119.99 -52.01 6.32
N ASP A 370 120.51 -50.79 6.38
CA ASP A 370 121.95 -50.51 6.33
C ASP A 370 122.70 -51.19 7.49
N ALA A 371 122.13 -51.15 8.71
CA ALA A 371 122.70 -51.84 9.87
C ALA A 371 122.70 -53.37 9.71
N LEU A 372 121.67 -53.96 9.09
CA LEU A 372 121.61 -55.39 8.77
C LEU A 372 122.70 -55.78 7.75
N HIS A 373 122.90 -54.98 6.70
CA HIS A 373 124.01 -55.17 5.76
C HIS A 373 125.37 -55.08 6.46
N GLY A 374 125.54 -54.10 7.35
CA GLY A 374 126.75 -53.98 8.18
C GLY A 374 127.00 -55.21 9.05
N MET A 375 125.94 -55.77 9.65
CA MET A 375 126.05 -56.99 10.47
C MET A 375 126.39 -58.23 9.65
N GLU A 376 125.86 -58.39 8.43
CA GLU A 376 126.23 -59.50 7.55
C GLU A 376 127.71 -59.39 7.11
N ALA A 377 128.20 -58.17 6.87
CA ALA A 377 129.62 -57.94 6.59
C ALA A 377 130.51 -58.31 7.80
N ILE A 378 130.11 -57.93 9.02
CA ILE A 378 130.82 -58.30 10.25
C ILE A 378 130.84 -59.82 10.45
N LYS A 379 129.72 -60.50 10.22
CA LYS A 379 129.62 -61.96 10.27
C LYS A 379 130.61 -62.61 9.29
N GLY A 380 130.63 -62.17 8.02
CA GLY A 380 131.57 -62.67 7.02
C GLY A 380 133.04 -62.44 7.39
N SER A 381 133.37 -61.25 7.94
CA SER A 381 134.72 -60.96 8.44
C SER A 381 135.09 -61.87 9.62
N THR A 382 134.16 -62.12 10.53
CA THR A 382 134.37 -62.98 11.71
C THR A 382 134.58 -64.44 11.30
N GLU A 383 133.80 -64.96 10.35
CA GLU A 383 134.01 -66.30 9.77
C GLU A 383 135.38 -66.43 9.08
N THR A 384 135.82 -65.37 8.39
CA THR A 384 137.15 -65.33 7.76
C THR A 384 138.26 -65.35 8.82
N SER A 385 138.18 -64.50 9.85
CA SER A 385 139.14 -64.49 10.96
C SER A 385 139.18 -65.83 11.69
N ALA A 386 138.03 -66.49 11.90
CA ALA A 386 137.99 -67.82 12.51
C ALA A 386 138.76 -68.86 11.66
N LYS A 387 138.61 -68.83 10.33
CA LYS A 387 139.38 -69.71 9.41
C LYS A 387 140.88 -69.44 9.49
N GLU A 388 141.30 -68.17 9.52
CA GLU A 388 142.71 -67.82 9.66
C GLU A 388 143.30 -68.27 10.99
N ILE A 389 142.55 -68.14 12.10
CA ILE A 389 142.97 -68.64 13.41
C ILE A 389 143.16 -70.16 13.39
N VAL A 390 142.24 -70.91 12.76
CA VAL A 390 142.38 -72.36 12.59
C VAL A 390 143.64 -72.70 11.79
N SER A 391 143.85 -72.03 10.64
CA SER A 391 145.04 -72.23 9.82
C SER A 391 146.34 -71.87 10.56
N LEU A 392 146.32 -70.81 11.37
CA LEU A 392 147.45 -70.44 12.23
C LEU A 392 147.72 -71.51 13.30
N GLY A 393 146.66 -72.11 13.85
CA GLY A 393 146.74 -73.25 14.76
C GLY A 393 147.44 -74.46 14.12
N GLU A 394 147.05 -74.82 12.90
CA GLU A 394 147.69 -75.89 12.12
C GLU A 394 149.18 -75.59 11.86
N LYS A 395 149.51 -74.36 11.44
CA LYS A 395 150.90 -73.93 11.25
C LYS A 395 151.70 -73.94 12.54
N SER A 396 151.10 -73.54 13.66
CA SER A 396 151.76 -73.56 14.98
C SER A 396 152.03 -74.99 15.43
N GLN A 397 151.12 -75.93 15.14
CA GLN A 397 151.33 -77.34 15.39
C GLN A 397 152.46 -77.92 14.52
N ALA A 398 152.52 -77.52 13.25
CA ALA A 398 153.64 -77.88 12.37
C ALA A 398 154.98 -77.31 12.89
N ILE A 399 155.01 -76.07 13.37
CA ILE A 399 156.21 -75.51 14.03
C ILE A 399 156.54 -76.31 15.30
N GLY A 400 155.56 -76.67 16.12
CA GLY A 400 155.78 -77.52 17.28
C GLY A 400 156.43 -78.87 16.93
N GLN A 401 156.03 -79.49 15.82
CA GLN A 401 156.68 -80.69 15.29
C GLN A 401 158.14 -80.42 14.90
N ILE A 402 158.42 -79.29 14.25
CA ILE A 402 159.80 -78.89 13.90
C ILE A 402 160.62 -78.63 15.16
N VAL A 403 160.08 -77.94 16.17
CA VAL A 403 160.76 -77.69 17.44
C VAL A 403 161.08 -79.00 18.16
N ASN A 404 160.18 -79.98 18.14
CA ASN A 404 160.46 -81.31 18.67
C ASN A 404 161.61 -81.98 17.91
N ILE A 405 161.62 -81.93 16.58
CA ILE A 405 162.75 -82.44 15.78
C ILE A 405 164.06 -81.70 16.11
N ILE A 406 164.02 -80.38 16.29
CA ILE A 406 165.19 -79.60 16.70
C ILE A 406 165.66 -80.00 18.10
N SER A 407 164.75 -80.24 19.04
CA SER A 407 165.06 -80.73 20.38
C SER A 407 165.73 -82.10 20.32
N ASP A 408 165.19 -83.02 19.51
CA ASP A 408 165.78 -84.34 19.29
C ASP A 408 167.20 -84.22 18.71
N ILE A 409 167.41 -83.33 17.73
CA ILE A 409 168.74 -83.05 17.16
C ILE A 409 169.66 -82.42 18.21
N ALA A 410 169.18 -81.50 19.03
CA ALA A 410 169.97 -80.86 20.07
C ALA A 410 170.40 -81.85 21.15
N GLU A 411 169.55 -82.80 21.54
CA GLU A 411 169.88 -83.89 22.47
C GLU A 411 170.91 -84.84 21.85
N GLN A 412 170.76 -85.17 20.56
CA GLN A 412 171.75 -85.92 19.79
C GLN A 412 173.09 -85.20 19.72
N THR A 413 173.07 -83.88 19.49
CA THR A 413 174.26 -83.03 19.42
C THR A 413 174.92 -82.91 20.79
N ASN A 414 174.15 -82.81 21.88
CA ASN A 414 174.66 -82.81 23.24
C ASN A 414 175.33 -84.14 23.59
N LEU A 415 174.74 -85.28 23.18
CA LEU A 415 175.38 -86.60 23.32
C LEU A 415 176.67 -86.71 22.49
N LEU A 416 176.67 -86.18 21.25
CA LEU A 416 177.86 -86.13 20.40
C LEU A 416 178.96 -85.27 21.00
N ALA A 417 178.60 -84.09 21.50
CA ALA A 417 179.51 -83.16 22.15
C ALA A 417 180.07 -83.75 23.45
N LEU A 418 179.25 -84.45 24.24
CA LEU A 418 179.69 -85.16 25.43
C LEU A 418 180.66 -86.29 25.09
N ASN A 419 180.36 -87.10 24.06
CA ASN A 419 181.28 -88.15 23.60
C ASN A 419 182.60 -87.56 23.09
N ALA A 420 182.55 -86.45 22.34
CA ALA A 420 183.75 -85.74 21.91
C ALA A 420 184.55 -85.17 23.09
N ALA A 421 183.88 -84.59 24.09
CA ALA A 421 184.52 -84.07 25.30
C ALA A 421 185.15 -85.18 26.16
N ILE A 422 184.51 -86.35 26.25
CA ILE A 422 185.08 -87.54 26.90
C ILE A 422 186.35 -87.98 26.17
N GLU A 423 186.31 -88.07 24.84
CA GLU A 423 187.47 -88.57 24.07
C GLU A 423 188.62 -87.55 24.00
N ALA A 424 188.30 -86.25 23.97
CA ALA A 424 189.27 -85.16 24.15
C ALA A 424 189.93 -85.23 25.53
N ALA A 425 189.14 -85.34 26.61
CA ALA A 425 189.67 -85.50 27.97
C ALA A 425 190.54 -86.76 28.13
N ARG A 426 190.25 -87.82 27.35
CA ARG A 426 191.02 -89.06 27.35
C ARG A 426 192.38 -88.93 26.66
N ALA A 427 192.53 -88.01 25.72
CA ALA A 427 193.77 -87.79 24.97
C ALA A 427 194.77 -86.83 25.65
N GLY A 428 194.44 -86.25 26.82
CA GLY A 428 195.37 -85.43 27.59
C GLY A 428 195.77 -84.13 26.88
N GLU A 429 197.01 -83.63 27.03
CA GLU A 429 197.43 -82.33 26.47
C GLU A 429 197.39 -82.22 24.92
N ALA A 430 197.15 -83.32 24.20
CA ALA A 430 196.93 -83.31 22.75
C ALA A 430 195.45 -83.50 22.34
N GLY A 431 194.53 -83.58 23.31
CA GLY A 431 193.11 -83.92 23.17
C GLY A 431 192.14 -82.76 23.28
#